data_AF-A0A838F268-F1
#
_entry.id   AF-A0A838F268-F1
#
_cell.length_a   1.000
_cell.length_b   1.000
_cell.length_c   1.000
_cell.angle_alpha   90.00
_cell.angle_beta   90.00
_cell.angle_gamma   90.00
#
_symmetry.space_group_name_H-M   'P 1'
#
loop_
_entity.id
_entity.type
_entity.pdbx_description
1 polymer ?
#
loop_
_entity_poly.entity_id
_entity_poly.type
_entity_poly.pdbx_seq_one_letter_code
_entity_poly.pdbx_strand_id
1 'polypeptide(L)'
;MSFFVVKQVNLQTQIKLWGSRLLQFSVILLGASLNFHHVLQQGASGAVITFVSISLVFLLGFLGQKLLQLEKNQSLLITMGTAICGGSAIAALAPVIAADSVAITISIGIVFLLNALAVFIFPLLGEMMSLSQQDFGLWAALAIHDTSSVVAASSIYGEQALAVATTVKLTRALWIIPITLLFSFYPSSKIKRSLTIPWFIFGFVAMSLIFTFIDSADSWKNSFQTVSKLGFSLTLFCIGLSFDFQKMKKVGINPLFFGIGLWIIVSVFSLAYIKMF
;
A
#
# COMPACT_ATOMS: atom_id res chain seq x y z
N MET A 1 -7.37 32.22 18.23
CA MET A 1 -6.47 31.04 18.03
C MET A 1 -7.24 29.78 17.61
N SER A 2 -8.45 29.51 18.12
CA SER A 2 -9.24 28.32 17.76
C SER A 2 -9.72 28.28 16.30
N PHE A 3 -10.11 29.41 15.71
CA PHE A 3 -10.64 29.46 14.34
C PHE A 3 -9.62 29.06 13.26
N PHE A 4 -8.35 29.45 13.42
CA PHE A 4 -7.27 29.08 12.49
C PHE A 4 -6.91 27.59 12.58
N VAL A 5 -6.91 27.03 13.79
CA VAL A 5 -6.65 25.60 14.02
C VAL A 5 -7.77 24.74 13.42
N VAL A 6 -9.04 25.12 13.61
CA VAL A 6 -10.18 24.40 13.01
C VAL A 6 -10.15 24.45 11.48
N LYS A 7 -9.79 25.60 10.89
CA LYS A 7 -9.69 25.75 9.43
C LYS A 7 -8.53 24.91 8.83
N GLN A 8 -7.39 24.81 9.52
CA GLN A 8 -6.26 23.95 9.12
C GLN A 8 -6.60 22.46 9.19
N VAL A 9 -7.28 22.01 10.24
CA VAL A 9 -7.71 20.60 10.41
C VAL A 9 -8.68 20.19 9.30
N ASN A 10 -9.60 21.09 8.91
CA ASN A 10 -10.53 20.83 7.82
C ASN A 10 -9.80 20.74 6.46
N LEU A 11 -8.80 21.60 6.21
CA LEU A 11 -8.01 21.58 4.98
C LEU A 11 -7.19 20.30 4.81
N GLN A 12 -6.46 19.85 5.85
CA GLN A 12 -5.68 18.61 5.77
C GLN A 12 -6.56 17.38 5.53
N THR A 13 -7.74 17.35 6.16
CA THR A 13 -8.73 16.29 5.96
C THR A 13 -9.23 16.27 4.52
N GLN A 14 -9.52 17.44 3.95
CA GLN A 14 -9.91 17.58 2.54
C GLN A 14 -8.78 17.11 1.60
N ILE A 15 -7.55 17.57 1.79
CA ILE A 15 -6.39 17.17 0.96
C ILE A 15 -6.23 15.64 0.96
N LYS A 16 -6.34 15.00 2.13
CA LYS A 16 -6.27 13.54 2.25
C LYS A 16 -7.40 12.84 1.48
N LEU A 17 -8.63 13.34 1.59
CA LEU A 17 -9.79 12.79 0.88
C LEU A 17 -9.64 12.91 -0.64
N TRP A 18 -9.26 14.09 -1.13
CA TRP A 18 -9.03 14.34 -2.55
C TRP A 18 -7.86 13.53 -3.10
N GLY A 19 -6.74 13.46 -2.37
CA GLY A 19 -5.59 12.64 -2.74
C GLY A 19 -5.94 11.15 -2.87
N SER A 20 -6.77 10.63 -1.96
CA SER A 20 -7.26 9.24 -2.03
C SER A 20 -8.18 8.99 -3.23
N ARG A 21 -9.10 9.92 -3.53
CA ARG A 21 -9.97 9.80 -4.72
C ARG A 21 -9.17 9.88 -6.02
N LEU A 22 -8.21 10.79 -6.07
CA LEU A 22 -7.31 10.95 -7.21
C LEU A 22 -6.47 9.70 -7.42
N LEU A 23 -5.98 9.07 -6.36
CA LEU A 23 -5.25 7.80 -6.43
C LEU A 23 -6.13 6.73 -7.09
N GLN A 24 -7.35 6.55 -6.58
CA GLN A 24 -8.30 5.57 -7.10
C GLN A 24 -8.59 5.78 -8.58
N PHE A 25 -8.84 7.03 -8.99
CA PHE A 25 -9.07 7.37 -10.39
C PHE A 25 -7.83 7.12 -11.27
N SER A 26 -6.65 7.50 -10.79
CA SER A 26 -5.37 7.27 -11.50
C SER A 26 -5.12 5.78 -11.72
N VAL A 27 -5.40 4.94 -10.70
CA VAL A 27 -5.33 3.48 -10.82
C VAL A 27 -6.32 2.97 -11.87
N ILE A 28 -7.57 3.41 -11.84
CA ILE A 28 -8.58 2.97 -12.82
C ILE A 28 -8.11 3.31 -14.25
N LEU A 29 -7.63 4.54 -14.47
CA LEU A 29 -7.10 4.97 -15.76
C LEU A 29 -5.86 4.18 -16.19
N LEU A 30 -4.99 3.80 -15.25
CA LEU A 30 -3.83 2.96 -15.56
C LEU A 30 -4.27 1.64 -16.20
N GLY A 31 -5.40 1.09 -15.76
CA GLY A 31 -5.98 -0.14 -16.31
C GLY A 31 -6.15 -0.08 -17.84
N ALA A 32 -6.51 1.08 -18.39
CA ALA A 32 -6.66 1.29 -19.83
C ALA A 32 -5.37 1.04 -20.63
N SER A 33 -4.22 1.24 -19.99
CA SER A 33 -2.90 1.06 -20.62
C SER A 33 -2.36 -0.37 -20.50
N LEU A 34 -3.02 -1.25 -19.74
CA LEU A 34 -2.53 -2.60 -19.44
C LEU A 34 -3.32 -3.68 -20.17
N ASN A 35 -2.59 -4.69 -20.65
CA ASN A 35 -3.19 -5.89 -21.24
C ASN A 35 -3.82 -6.77 -20.14
N PHE A 36 -5.10 -7.12 -20.33
CA PHE A 36 -5.91 -7.87 -19.38
C PHE A 36 -5.36 -9.27 -19.09
N HIS A 37 -4.81 -9.97 -20.09
CA HIS A 37 -4.19 -11.28 -19.87
C HIS A 37 -2.97 -11.16 -18.97
N HIS A 38 -2.17 -10.11 -19.17
CA HIS A 38 -1.01 -9.83 -18.33
C HIS A 38 -1.43 -9.46 -16.90
N VAL A 39 -2.50 -8.68 -16.75
CA VAL A 39 -3.09 -8.35 -15.44
C VAL A 39 -3.56 -9.60 -14.71
N LEU A 40 -4.24 -10.52 -15.40
CA LEU A 40 -4.68 -11.79 -14.81
C LEU A 40 -3.50 -12.67 -14.40
N GLN A 41 -2.51 -12.83 -15.26
CA GLN A 41 -1.33 -13.67 -14.99
C GLN A 41 -0.52 -13.14 -13.80
N GLN A 42 -0.24 -11.84 -13.77
CA GLN A 42 0.48 -11.19 -12.68
C GLN A 42 -0.36 -11.13 -11.40
N GLY A 43 -1.68 -10.99 -11.52
CA GLY A 43 -2.59 -11.07 -10.39
C GLY A 43 -2.59 -12.46 -9.75
N ALA A 44 -2.71 -13.52 -10.54
CA ALA A 44 -2.76 -14.89 -10.06
C ALA A 44 -1.43 -15.34 -9.42
N SER A 45 -0.31 -15.12 -10.11
CA SER A 45 1.02 -15.40 -9.55
C SER A 45 1.30 -14.55 -8.31
N GLY A 46 0.91 -13.27 -8.34
CA GLY A 46 0.97 -12.34 -7.22
C GLY A 46 0.16 -12.81 -6.00
N ALA A 47 -0.98 -13.49 -6.18
CA ALA A 47 -1.81 -13.94 -5.06
C ALA A 47 -1.10 -14.97 -4.16
N VAL A 48 -0.34 -15.90 -4.75
CA VAL A 48 0.40 -16.94 -4.00
C VAL A 48 1.53 -16.33 -3.19
N ILE A 49 2.39 -15.53 -3.84
CA ILE A 49 3.53 -14.90 -3.15
C ILE A 49 3.09 -13.90 -2.09
N THR A 50 1.98 -13.19 -2.33
CA THR A 50 1.41 -12.27 -1.33
C THR A 50 0.86 -13.02 -0.13
N PHE A 51 0.24 -14.19 -0.30
CA PHE A 51 -0.20 -15.03 0.82
C PHE A 51 0.98 -15.47 1.69
N VAL A 52 2.06 -15.95 1.08
CA VAL A 52 3.28 -16.36 1.80
C VAL A 52 3.90 -15.16 2.54
N SER A 53 4.05 -14.03 1.85
CA SER A 53 4.60 -12.80 2.43
C SER A 53 3.75 -12.31 3.60
N ILE A 54 2.42 -12.24 3.44
CA ILE A 54 1.49 -11.85 4.51
C ILE A 54 1.65 -12.78 5.71
N SER A 55 1.65 -14.09 5.49
CA SER A 55 1.79 -15.09 6.56
C SER A 55 3.10 -14.91 7.33
N LEU A 56 4.20 -14.65 6.61
CA LEU A 56 5.49 -14.35 7.20
C LEU A 56 5.45 -13.05 8.04
N VAL A 57 4.86 -11.97 7.52
CA VAL A 57 4.75 -10.69 8.26
C VAL A 57 3.94 -10.89 9.54
N PHE A 58 2.82 -11.62 9.48
CA PHE A 58 2.01 -11.90 10.66
C PHE A 58 2.77 -12.73 11.70
N LEU A 59 3.46 -13.79 11.27
CA LEU A 59 4.29 -14.62 12.15
C LEU A 59 5.35 -13.76 12.86
N LEU A 60 6.13 -12.99 12.10
CA LEU A 60 7.15 -12.10 12.64
C LEU A 60 6.56 -10.99 13.51
N GLY A 61 5.38 -10.48 13.15
CA GLY A 61 4.66 -9.48 13.91
C GLY A 61 4.28 -9.99 15.30
N PHE A 62 3.74 -11.20 15.39
CA PHE A 62 3.41 -11.83 16.66
C PHE A 62 4.63 -12.15 17.52
N LEU A 63 5.74 -12.57 16.91
CA LEU A 63 7.01 -12.81 17.62
C LEU A 63 7.64 -11.51 18.12
N GLY A 64 7.72 -10.50 17.26
CA GLY A 64 8.32 -9.20 17.57
C GLY A 64 7.50 -8.39 18.57
N GLN A 65 6.17 -8.59 18.63
CA GLN A 65 5.29 -7.98 19.64
C GLN A 65 5.76 -8.30 21.07
N LYS A 66 6.10 -9.57 21.34
CA LYS A 66 6.60 -10.00 22.64
C LYS A 66 8.02 -9.52 22.90
N LEU A 67 8.88 -9.55 21.88
CA LEU A 67 10.29 -9.18 22.00
C LEU A 67 10.49 -7.69 22.35
N LEU A 68 9.69 -6.81 21.73
CA LEU A 68 9.79 -5.35 21.91
C LEU A 68 8.78 -4.79 22.92
N GLN A 69 8.06 -5.67 23.62
CA GLN A 69 7.07 -5.34 24.66
C GLN A 69 6.03 -4.31 24.18
N LEU A 70 5.53 -4.49 22.95
CA LEU A 70 4.57 -3.57 22.36
C LEU A 70 3.14 -3.91 22.78
N GLU A 71 2.33 -2.86 22.86
CA GLU A 71 0.88 -2.99 22.98
C GLU A 71 0.32 -3.84 21.83
N LYS A 72 -0.62 -4.73 22.17
CA LYS A 72 -1.14 -5.74 21.23
C LYS A 72 -1.81 -5.10 20.02
N ASN A 73 -2.64 -4.09 20.24
CA ASN A 73 -3.32 -3.40 19.13
C ASN A 73 -2.33 -2.63 18.27
N GLN A 74 -1.34 -1.94 18.87
CA GLN A 74 -0.34 -1.19 18.12
C GLN A 74 0.53 -2.10 17.23
N SER A 75 1.07 -3.18 17.80
CA SER A 75 1.87 -4.16 17.04
C SER A 75 1.05 -4.83 15.94
N LEU A 76 -0.21 -5.19 16.21
CA LEU A 76 -1.09 -5.79 15.22
C LEU A 76 -1.42 -4.81 14.08
N LEU A 77 -1.65 -3.52 14.38
CA LEU A 77 -1.87 -2.50 13.35
C LEU A 77 -0.63 -2.26 12.48
N ILE A 78 0.58 -2.18 13.07
CA ILE A 78 1.83 -2.06 12.30
C ILE A 78 2.04 -3.29 11.43
N THR A 79 1.78 -4.49 11.97
CA THR A 79 1.85 -5.77 11.25
C THR A 79 0.89 -5.78 10.06
N MET A 80 -0.38 -5.43 10.29
CA MET A 80 -1.43 -5.37 9.26
C MET A 80 -1.09 -4.34 8.17
N GLY A 81 -0.61 -3.17 8.55
CA GLY A 81 -0.15 -2.14 7.61
C GLY A 81 1.02 -2.61 6.77
N THR A 82 1.99 -3.27 7.40
CA THR A 82 3.19 -3.80 6.72
C THR A 82 2.84 -4.94 5.76
N ALA A 83 1.91 -5.81 6.16
CA ALA A 83 1.56 -7.01 5.42
C ALA A 83 0.76 -6.75 4.14
N ILE A 84 0.07 -5.61 3.99
CA ILE A 84 -0.88 -5.41 2.88
C ILE A 84 -0.66 -4.07 2.15
N CYS A 85 -1.50 -3.07 2.44
CA CYS A 85 -1.57 -1.79 1.73
C CYS A 85 -1.40 -0.60 2.70
N GLY A 86 -0.70 -0.81 3.82
CA GLY A 86 -0.36 0.27 4.75
C GLY A 86 -1.57 0.86 5.45
N GLY A 87 -1.83 2.14 5.19
CA GLY A 87 -2.85 2.93 5.89
C GLY A 87 -4.27 2.40 5.72
N SER A 88 -4.64 1.89 4.54
CA SER A 88 -5.99 1.34 4.32
C SER A 88 -6.21 0.02 5.09
N ALA A 89 -5.17 -0.80 5.23
CA ALA A 89 -5.23 -2.02 6.03
C ALA A 89 -5.38 -1.69 7.53
N ILE A 90 -4.65 -0.69 8.03
CA ILE A 90 -4.80 -0.18 9.40
C ILE A 90 -6.22 0.36 9.64
N ALA A 91 -6.72 1.19 8.72
CA ALA A 91 -8.05 1.78 8.83
C ALA A 91 -9.18 0.74 8.84
N ALA A 92 -9.01 -0.36 8.10
CA ALA A 92 -9.97 -1.45 8.06
C ALA A 92 -9.93 -2.32 9.32
N LEU A 93 -8.75 -2.58 9.89
CA LEU A 93 -8.60 -3.43 11.08
C LEU A 93 -8.89 -2.69 12.40
N ALA A 94 -8.54 -1.41 12.48
CA ALA A 94 -8.70 -0.59 13.68
C ALA A 94 -10.09 -0.66 14.36
N PRO A 95 -11.23 -0.51 13.64
CA PRO A 95 -12.54 -0.64 14.26
C PRO A 95 -12.87 -2.08 14.69
N VAL A 96 -12.32 -3.08 14.00
CA VAL A 96 -12.57 -4.51 14.28
C VAL A 96 -11.97 -4.91 15.63
N ILE A 97 -10.76 -4.44 15.92
CA ILE A 97 -10.05 -4.74 17.18
C ILE A 97 -10.25 -3.66 18.27
N ALA A 98 -11.15 -2.70 18.01
CA ALA A 98 -11.39 -1.53 18.87
C ALA A 98 -10.10 -0.80 19.29
N ALA A 99 -9.20 -0.55 18.33
CA ALA A 99 -7.95 0.15 18.58
C ALA A 99 -8.18 1.62 18.99
N ASP A 100 -7.36 2.11 19.91
CA ASP A 100 -7.37 3.50 20.33
C ASP A 100 -6.73 4.41 19.26
N SER A 101 -7.07 5.70 19.31
CA SER A 101 -6.61 6.68 18.33
C SER A 101 -5.09 6.90 18.35
N VAL A 102 -4.41 6.64 19.47
CA VAL A 102 -2.96 6.79 19.60
C VAL A 102 -2.27 5.65 18.87
N ALA A 103 -2.68 4.40 19.09
CA ALA A 103 -2.17 3.24 18.36
C ALA A 103 -2.38 3.37 16.85
N ILE A 104 -3.55 3.83 16.41
CA ILE A 104 -3.86 4.09 14.99
C ILE A 104 -2.91 5.15 14.43
N THR A 105 -2.77 6.28 15.13
CA THR A 105 -1.93 7.40 14.68
C THR A 105 -0.47 7.00 14.56
N ILE A 106 0.07 6.29 15.56
CA ILE A 106 1.46 5.83 15.54
C ILE A 106 1.69 4.84 14.40
N SER A 107 0.80 3.86 14.23
CA SER A 107 0.94 2.83 13.19
C SER A 107 0.90 3.43 11.79
N ILE A 108 -0.04 4.35 11.54
CA ILE A 108 -0.14 5.09 10.28
C ILE A 108 1.12 5.93 10.05
N GLY A 109 1.62 6.61 11.09
CA GLY A 109 2.82 7.44 11.01
C GLY A 109 4.06 6.64 10.60
N ILE A 110 4.29 5.48 11.22
CA ILE A 110 5.40 4.58 10.87
C ILE A 110 5.30 4.13 9.42
N VAL A 111 4.13 3.64 8.99
CA VAL A 111 3.91 3.20 7.61
C VAL A 111 4.20 4.33 6.61
N PHE A 112 3.69 5.54 6.86
CA PHE A 112 3.95 6.68 5.98
C PHE A 112 5.42 7.07 5.93
N LEU A 113 6.12 7.05 7.08
CA LEU A 113 7.55 7.35 7.13
C LEU A 113 8.34 6.35 6.29
N LEU A 114 8.10 5.05 6.49
CA LEU A 114 8.79 4.00 5.73
C LEU A 114 8.47 4.09 4.24
N ASN A 115 7.22 4.40 3.89
CA ASN A 115 6.81 4.61 2.50
C ASN A 115 7.51 5.81 1.85
N ALA A 116 7.63 6.93 2.57
CA ALA A 116 8.35 8.10 2.08
C ALA A 116 9.83 7.76 1.78
N LEU A 117 10.48 6.99 2.66
CA LEU A 117 11.83 6.49 2.42
C LEU A 117 11.88 5.50 1.25
N ALA A 118 10.89 4.61 1.15
CA ALA A 118 10.83 3.58 0.12
C ALA A 118 10.87 4.15 -1.30
N VAL A 119 10.16 5.26 -1.55
CA VAL A 119 10.09 5.89 -2.88
C VAL A 119 11.47 6.27 -3.42
N PHE A 120 12.42 6.62 -2.54
CA PHE A 120 13.78 6.98 -2.93
C PHE A 120 14.74 5.79 -2.85
N ILE A 121 14.64 4.99 -1.79
CA ILE A 121 15.57 3.89 -1.53
C ILE A 121 15.41 2.77 -2.55
N PHE A 122 14.17 2.40 -2.90
CA PHE A 122 13.93 1.24 -3.74
C PHE A 122 14.50 1.41 -5.15
N PRO A 123 14.17 2.47 -5.92
CA PRO A 123 14.72 2.65 -7.27
C PRO A 123 16.25 2.63 -7.28
N LEU A 124 16.89 3.32 -6.32
CA LEU A 124 18.34 3.35 -6.18
C LEU A 124 18.93 1.95 -5.96
N LEU A 125 18.38 1.17 -5.02
CA LEU A 125 18.82 -0.20 -4.78
C LEU A 125 18.54 -1.11 -5.99
N GLY A 126 17.41 -0.93 -6.66
CA GLY A 126 17.06 -1.67 -7.87
C GLY A 126 18.07 -1.46 -8.99
N GLU A 127 18.52 -0.22 -9.21
CA GLU A 127 19.57 0.10 -10.20
C GLU A 127 20.93 -0.47 -9.79
N MET A 128 21.33 -0.29 -8.52
CA MET A 128 22.58 -0.84 -7.98
C MET A 128 22.66 -2.36 -8.13
N MET A 129 21.53 -3.05 -8.04
CA MET A 129 21.43 -4.50 -8.17
C MET A 129 21.11 -4.96 -9.59
N SER A 130 20.96 -4.02 -10.54
CA SER A 130 20.63 -4.26 -11.94
C SER A 130 19.41 -5.17 -12.13
N LEU A 131 18.35 -4.92 -11.35
CA LEU A 131 17.11 -5.69 -11.45
C LEU A 131 16.43 -5.46 -12.79
N SER A 132 15.74 -6.49 -13.31
CA SER A 132 14.84 -6.26 -14.44
C SER A 132 13.64 -5.42 -13.97
N GLN A 133 12.95 -4.74 -14.90
CA GLN A 133 11.73 -4.00 -14.55
C GLN A 133 10.66 -4.92 -13.95
N GLN A 134 10.59 -6.18 -14.39
CA GLN A 134 9.68 -7.17 -13.84
C GLN A 134 10.02 -7.50 -12.37
N ASP A 135 11.30 -7.78 -12.08
CA ASP A 135 11.76 -8.14 -10.74
C ASP A 135 11.62 -6.96 -9.77
N PHE A 136 12.00 -5.76 -10.23
CA PHE A 136 11.82 -4.55 -9.46
C PHE A 136 10.34 -4.30 -9.16
N GLY A 137 9.46 -4.45 -10.15
CA GLY A 137 8.02 -4.25 -9.97
C GLY A 137 7.43 -5.22 -8.94
N LEU A 138 7.83 -6.49 -9.01
CA LEU A 138 7.40 -7.51 -8.05
C LEU A 138 7.96 -7.21 -6.64
N TRP A 139 9.23 -6.85 -6.54
CA TRP A 139 9.88 -6.51 -5.27
C TRP A 139 9.25 -5.29 -4.61
N ALA A 140 9.04 -4.21 -5.38
CA ALA A 140 8.40 -2.99 -4.90
C ALA A 140 6.98 -3.28 -4.39
N ALA A 141 6.17 -4.07 -5.11
CA ALA A 141 4.82 -4.42 -4.68
C ALA A 141 4.77 -5.23 -3.37
N LEU A 142 5.77 -6.07 -3.12
CA LEU A 142 5.87 -6.90 -1.93
C LEU A 142 6.43 -6.15 -0.72
N ALA A 143 7.39 -5.26 -0.93
CA ALA A 143 8.15 -4.65 0.15
C ALA A 143 7.70 -3.23 0.53
N ILE A 144 7.21 -2.42 -0.41
CA ILE A 144 6.69 -1.08 -0.11
C ILE A 144 5.25 -1.22 0.39
N HIS A 145 4.81 -0.47 1.40
CA HIS A 145 3.54 -0.76 2.08
C HIS A 145 2.32 -0.21 1.36
N ASP A 146 2.36 0.98 0.75
CA ASP A 146 1.18 1.62 0.14
C ASP A 146 1.22 1.64 -1.39
N THR A 147 0.03 1.64 -2.01
CA THR A 147 -0.12 1.66 -3.47
C THR A 147 0.46 2.92 -4.08
N SER A 148 0.26 4.09 -3.48
CA SER A 148 0.77 5.35 -4.05
C SER A 148 2.30 5.36 -4.10
N SER A 149 2.96 4.88 -3.05
CA SER A 149 4.42 4.82 -2.97
C SER A 149 5.01 3.72 -3.87
N VAL A 150 4.33 2.58 -4.01
CA VAL A 150 4.71 1.55 -5.00
C VAL A 150 4.69 2.13 -6.41
N VAL A 151 3.60 2.80 -6.75
CA VAL A 151 3.44 3.42 -8.07
C VAL A 151 4.51 4.48 -8.31
N ALA A 152 4.79 5.32 -7.32
CA ALA A 152 5.85 6.33 -7.39
C ALA A 152 7.22 5.73 -7.70
N ALA A 153 7.64 4.74 -6.89
CA ALA A 153 8.93 4.08 -7.06
C ALA A 153 9.01 3.37 -8.42
N SER A 154 7.93 2.70 -8.81
CA SER A 154 7.90 1.90 -10.04
C SER A 154 7.80 2.75 -11.31
N SER A 155 7.13 3.91 -11.25
CA SER A 155 7.09 4.83 -12.39
C SER A 155 8.43 5.48 -12.67
N ILE A 156 9.29 5.63 -11.65
CA ILE A 156 10.68 6.06 -11.83
C ILE A 156 11.49 4.96 -12.53
N TYR A 157 11.23 3.69 -12.18
CA TYR A 157 12.00 2.55 -12.68
C TYR A 157 11.62 2.10 -14.10
N GLY A 158 10.35 2.24 -14.49
CA GLY A 158 9.90 2.02 -15.87
C GLY A 158 8.46 1.54 -16.00
N GLU A 159 7.95 1.52 -17.23
CA GLU A 159 6.55 1.19 -17.51
C GLU A 159 6.16 -0.24 -17.16
N GLN A 160 7.05 -1.20 -17.43
CA GLN A 160 6.80 -2.60 -17.10
C GLN A 160 6.81 -2.79 -15.58
N ALA A 161 7.74 -2.12 -14.89
CA ALA A 161 7.79 -2.13 -13.42
C ALA A 161 6.49 -1.58 -12.83
N LEU A 162 6.03 -0.42 -13.32
CA LEU A 162 4.77 0.19 -12.91
C LEU A 162 3.56 -0.75 -13.10
N ALA A 163 3.47 -1.41 -14.26
CA ALA A 163 2.40 -2.34 -14.58
C ALA A 163 2.39 -3.57 -13.64
N VAL A 164 3.54 -4.22 -13.48
CA VAL A 164 3.69 -5.40 -12.61
C VAL A 164 3.41 -5.01 -11.17
N ALA A 165 4.04 -3.94 -10.69
CA ALA A 165 3.95 -3.53 -9.30
C ALA A 165 2.52 -3.14 -8.91
N THR A 166 1.85 -2.35 -9.75
CA THR A 166 0.47 -1.93 -9.49
C THR A 166 -0.45 -3.15 -9.46
N THR A 167 -0.35 -4.04 -10.44
CA THR A 167 -1.19 -5.24 -10.51
C THR A 167 -1.04 -6.11 -9.26
N VAL A 168 0.19 -6.47 -8.89
CA VAL A 168 0.45 -7.30 -7.70
C VAL A 168 0.00 -6.58 -6.42
N LYS A 169 0.19 -5.26 -6.33
CA LYS A 169 -0.21 -4.47 -5.16
C LYS A 169 -1.72 -4.39 -4.98
N LEU A 170 -2.48 -4.26 -6.06
CA LEU A 170 -3.94 -4.26 -6.03
C LEU A 170 -4.49 -5.63 -5.64
N THR A 171 -3.97 -6.71 -6.22
CA THR A 171 -4.31 -8.07 -5.78
C THR A 171 -4.07 -8.23 -4.28
N ARG A 172 -2.95 -7.72 -3.77
CA ARG A 172 -2.62 -7.78 -2.35
C ARG A 172 -3.66 -7.06 -1.49
N ALA A 173 -4.18 -5.91 -1.94
CA ALA A 173 -5.19 -5.14 -1.21
C ALA A 173 -6.52 -5.90 -1.03
N LEU A 174 -6.81 -6.91 -1.85
CA LEU A 174 -7.99 -7.77 -1.67
C LEU A 174 -7.90 -8.60 -0.38
N TRP A 175 -6.70 -8.90 0.12
CA TRP A 175 -6.49 -9.63 1.39
C TRP A 175 -6.97 -8.88 2.62
N ILE A 176 -7.25 -7.57 2.53
CA ILE A 176 -7.88 -6.83 3.64
C ILE A 176 -9.19 -7.52 4.05
N ILE A 177 -10.00 -7.95 3.08
CA ILE A 177 -11.33 -8.53 3.34
C ILE A 177 -11.24 -9.82 4.17
N PRO A 178 -10.55 -10.89 3.72
CA PRO A 178 -10.48 -12.12 4.50
C PRO A 178 -9.77 -11.92 5.85
N ILE A 179 -8.72 -11.12 5.91
CA ILE A 179 -7.95 -10.94 7.15
C ILE A 179 -8.75 -10.16 8.18
N THR A 180 -9.40 -9.06 7.79
CA THR A 180 -10.26 -8.31 8.73
C THR A 180 -11.45 -9.15 9.19
N LEU A 181 -12.00 -10.01 8.32
CA LEU A 181 -13.04 -10.96 8.70
C LEU A 181 -12.54 -11.98 9.72
N LEU A 182 -11.33 -12.53 9.56
CA LEU A 182 -10.72 -13.43 10.55
C LEU A 182 -10.60 -12.78 11.93
N PHE A 183 -10.14 -11.52 11.99
CA PHE A 183 -10.05 -10.78 13.25
C PHE A 183 -11.42 -10.38 13.83
N SER A 184 -12.50 -10.41 13.03
CA SER A 184 -13.85 -10.14 13.53
C SER A 184 -14.42 -11.25 14.41
N PHE A 185 -13.79 -12.43 14.43
CA PHE A 185 -14.13 -13.53 15.34
C PHE A 185 -13.30 -13.50 16.64
N TYR A 186 -12.39 -12.54 16.80
CA TYR A 186 -11.54 -12.43 17.98
C TYR A 186 -12.34 -11.91 19.20
N PRO A 187 -12.15 -12.43 20.43
CA PRO A 187 -13.03 -12.19 21.59
C PRO A 187 -13.23 -10.72 22.02
N SER A 188 -12.34 -9.81 21.59
CA SER A 188 -12.45 -8.37 21.86
C SER A 188 -13.15 -7.56 20.76
N SER A 189 -13.71 -8.20 19.72
CA SER A 189 -14.33 -7.48 18.61
C SER A 189 -15.64 -6.81 19.02
N LYS A 190 -15.68 -5.48 19.06
CA LYS A 190 -16.94 -4.73 19.12
C LYS A 190 -17.49 -4.64 17.69
N ILE A 191 -18.39 -5.56 17.37
CA ILE A 191 -18.93 -5.81 16.03
C ILE A 191 -19.48 -4.53 15.40
N LYS A 192 -18.71 -3.94 14.46
CA LYS A 192 -19.24 -3.25 13.28
C LYS A 192 -18.56 -3.85 12.06
N ARG A 193 -19.29 -4.71 11.35
CA ARG A 193 -18.85 -5.42 10.14
C ARG A 193 -18.82 -4.50 8.92
N SER A 194 -18.07 -3.41 8.97
CA SER A 194 -17.87 -2.58 7.77
C SER A 194 -16.72 -3.16 6.97
N LEU A 195 -17.03 -4.08 6.06
CA LEU A 195 -16.08 -4.53 5.05
C LEU A 195 -15.80 -3.38 4.09
N THR A 196 -14.57 -2.88 4.09
CA THR A 196 -14.14 -1.86 3.13
C THR A 196 -13.66 -2.57 1.88
N ILE A 197 -14.52 -2.62 0.86
CA ILE A 197 -14.17 -3.19 -0.44
C ILE A 197 -13.51 -2.08 -1.29
N PRO A 198 -12.28 -2.28 -1.79
CA PRO A 198 -11.61 -1.33 -2.66
C PRO A 198 -12.23 -1.34 -4.07
N TRP A 199 -13.35 -0.64 -4.23
CA TRP A 199 -14.16 -0.66 -5.48
C TRP A 199 -13.36 -0.26 -6.74
N PHE A 200 -12.33 0.58 -6.58
CA PHE A 200 -11.47 1.04 -7.68
C PHE A 200 -10.68 -0.09 -8.36
N ILE A 201 -10.47 -1.23 -7.69
CA ILE A 201 -9.84 -2.41 -8.29
C ILE A 201 -10.73 -2.97 -9.40
N PHE A 202 -12.05 -2.99 -9.22
CA PHE A 202 -12.99 -3.42 -10.26
C PHE A 202 -12.96 -2.48 -11.46
N GLY A 203 -12.86 -1.16 -11.22
CA GLY A 203 -12.69 -0.18 -12.29
C GLY A 203 -11.38 -0.39 -13.07
N PHE A 204 -10.27 -0.65 -12.38
CA PHE A 204 -9.00 -0.99 -13.02
C PHE A 204 -9.09 -2.24 -13.91
N VAL A 205 -9.70 -3.31 -13.40
CA VAL A 205 -9.91 -4.56 -14.17
C VAL A 205 -10.84 -4.32 -15.36
N ALA A 206 -11.93 -3.58 -15.17
CA ALA A 206 -12.87 -3.25 -16.24
C ALA A 206 -12.21 -2.43 -17.35
N MET A 207 -11.42 -1.40 -17.00
CA MET A 207 -10.68 -0.59 -17.97
C MET A 207 -9.67 -1.43 -18.74
N SER A 208 -8.94 -2.33 -18.07
CA SER A 208 -8.00 -3.24 -18.75
C SER A 208 -8.71 -4.20 -19.70
N LEU A 209 -9.87 -4.74 -19.31
CA LEU A 209 -10.68 -5.60 -20.17
C LEU A 209 -11.16 -4.85 -21.42
N ILE A 210 -11.75 -3.67 -21.24
CA ILE A 210 -12.25 -2.83 -22.35
C ILE A 210 -11.13 -2.53 -23.34
N PHE A 211 -9.96 -2.09 -22.88
CA PHE A 211 -8.85 -1.68 -23.75
C PHE A 211 -8.02 -2.85 -24.30
N THR A 212 -8.27 -4.07 -23.83
CA THR A 212 -7.67 -5.28 -24.40
C THR A 212 -8.51 -5.85 -25.54
N PHE A 213 -9.84 -5.73 -25.49
CA PHE A 213 -10.75 -6.33 -26.46
C PHE A 213 -11.37 -5.35 -27.48
N ILE A 214 -11.16 -4.05 -27.32
CA ILE A 214 -11.66 -3.04 -28.25
C ILE A 214 -10.48 -2.41 -29.00
N ASP A 215 -10.29 -2.79 -30.27
CA ASP A 215 -9.17 -2.33 -31.12
C ASP A 215 -9.15 -0.80 -31.32
N SER A 216 -10.32 -0.15 -31.36
CA SER A 216 -10.43 1.32 -31.48
C SER A 216 -9.89 2.10 -30.28
N ALA A 217 -9.46 1.42 -29.22
CA ALA A 217 -9.00 2.02 -27.97
C ALA A 217 -7.49 2.30 -27.95
N ASP A 218 -6.71 1.80 -28.92
CA ASP A 218 -5.25 1.94 -28.97
C ASP A 218 -4.78 3.40 -28.99
N SER A 219 -5.48 4.27 -29.73
CA SER A 219 -5.17 5.70 -29.83
C SER A 219 -5.24 6.45 -28.49
N TRP A 220 -6.00 5.93 -27.52
CA TRP A 220 -6.21 6.56 -26.22
C TRP A 220 -5.34 5.99 -25.10
N LYS A 221 -4.68 4.84 -25.32
CA LYS A 221 -3.86 4.15 -24.29
C LYS A 221 -2.79 5.08 -23.70
N ASN A 222 -2.01 5.72 -24.56
CA ASN A 222 -0.93 6.63 -24.14
C ASN A 222 -1.46 7.85 -23.37
N SER A 223 -2.60 8.39 -23.79
CA SER A 223 -3.25 9.52 -23.11
C SER A 223 -3.69 9.14 -21.70
N PHE A 224 -4.37 8.00 -21.53
CA PHE A 224 -4.78 7.53 -20.21
C PHE A 224 -3.60 7.20 -19.30
N GLN A 225 -2.55 6.61 -19.85
CA GLN A 225 -1.32 6.34 -19.11
C GLN A 225 -0.65 7.63 -18.62
N THR A 226 -0.60 8.66 -19.46
CA THR A 226 -0.02 9.96 -19.09
C THR A 226 -0.85 10.65 -18.01
N VAL A 227 -2.17 10.70 -18.16
CA VAL A 227 -3.08 11.27 -17.16
C VAL A 227 -2.99 10.51 -15.83
N SER A 228 -2.89 9.18 -15.90
CA SER A 228 -2.70 8.32 -14.73
C SER A 228 -1.42 8.67 -13.97
N LYS A 229 -0.27 8.77 -14.65
CA LYS A 229 1.01 9.17 -14.05
C LYS A 229 0.97 10.55 -13.41
N LEU A 230 0.36 11.53 -14.08
CA LEU A 230 0.18 12.88 -13.53
C LEU A 230 -0.69 12.83 -12.27
N GLY A 231 -1.78 12.06 -12.31
CA GLY A 231 -2.65 11.83 -11.16
C GLY A 231 -1.91 11.20 -9.98
N PHE A 232 -1.05 10.20 -10.22
CA PHE A 232 -0.20 9.61 -9.19
C PHE A 232 0.79 10.62 -8.59
N SER A 233 1.45 11.41 -9.42
CA SER A 233 2.36 12.47 -8.94
C SER A 233 1.63 13.48 -8.06
N LEU A 234 0.43 13.90 -8.45
CA LEU A 234 -0.39 14.83 -7.67
C LEU A 234 -0.93 14.19 -6.38
N THR A 235 -1.27 12.90 -6.40
CA THR A 235 -1.61 12.14 -5.19
C THR A 235 -0.46 12.15 -4.19
N LEU A 236 0.78 11.88 -4.63
CA LEU A 236 1.95 11.90 -3.75
C LEU A 236 2.19 13.28 -3.15
N PHE A 237 2.00 14.33 -3.94
CA PHE A 237 2.04 15.70 -3.45
C PHE A 237 0.98 15.93 -2.35
N CYS A 238 -0.27 15.52 -2.56
CA CYS A 238 -1.33 15.61 -1.54
C CYS A 238 -0.99 14.81 -0.27
N ILE A 239 -0.39 13.62 -0.41
CA ILE A 239 0.04 12.81 0.74
C ILE A 239 1.14 13.53 1.52
N GLY A 240 2.13 14.11 0.83
CA GLY A 240 3.18 14.93 1.45
C GLY A 240 2.62 16.12 2.23
N LEU A 241 1.65 16.84 1.65
CA LEU A 241 0.96 17.96 2.33
C LEU A 241 0.10 17.51 3.52
N SER A 242 -0.37 16.27 3.52
CA SER A 242 -1.16 15.70 4.62
C SER A 242 -0.29 15.18 5.77
N PHE A 243 1.03 15.21 5.63
CA PHE A 243 1.97 14.68 6.62
C PHE A 243 2.14 15.64 7.80
N ASP A 244 1.87 15.15 9.01
CA ASP A 244 1.98 15.93 10.24
C ASP A 244 3.24 15.53 11.02
N PHE A 245 4.33 16.29 10.81
CA PHE A 245 5.61 16.07 11.48
C PHE A 245 5.53 16.14 13.01
N GLN A 246 4.57 16.87 13.58
CA GLN A 246 4.44 16.97 15.04
C GLN A 246 3.85 15.69 15.64
N LYS A 247 2.92 15.04 14.93
CA LYS A 247 2.42 13.72 15.32
C LYS A 247 3.49 12.64 15.21
N MET A 248 4.38 12.76 14.22
CA MET A 248 5.51 11.82 14.05
C MET A 248 6.52 11.86 15.19
N LYS A 249 6.77 13.02 15.79
CA LYS A 249 7.67 13.13 16.97
C LYS A 249 7.16 12.37 18.20
N LYS A 250 5.88 11.98 18.21
CA LYS A 250 5.27 11.19 19.28
C LYS A 250 5.33 9.69 19.04
N VAL A 251 5.90 9.25 17.91
CA VAL A 251 6.14 7.83 17.63
C VAL A 251 7.22 7.34 18.60
N GLY A 252 6.85 6.36 19.43
CA GLY A 252 7.82 5.71 20.32
C GLY A 252 8.90 4.97 19.53
N ILE A 253 10.08 4.83 20.14
CA ILE A 253 11.24 4.20 19.50
C ILE A 253 11.03 2.70 19.24
N ASN A 254 10.39 1.98 20.17
CA ASN A 254 10.11 0.54 20.02
C ASN A 254 9.15 0.25 18.84
N PRO A 255 7.99 0.95 18.71
CA PRO A 255 7.14 0.82 17.52
C PRO A 255 7.87 1.08 16.20
N LEU A 256 8.75 2.09 16.17
CA LEU A 256 9.53 2.43 14.98
C LEU A 256 10.48 1.28 14.60
N PHE A 257 11.25 0.75 15.55
CA PHE A 257 12.13 -0.40 15.32
C PHE A 257 11.36 -1.64 14.88
N PHE A 258 10.18 -1.87 15.43
CA PHE A 258 9.32 -2.97 15.01
C PHE A 258 8.89 -2.83 13.55
N GLY A 259 8.41 -1.65 13.15
CA GLY A 259 8.04 -1.39 11.75
C GLY A 259 9.22 -1.50 10.80
N ILE A 260 10.37 -0.91 11.14
CA ILE A 260 11.61 -1.01 10.36
C ILE A 260 12.05 -2.47 10.24
N GLY A 261 12.03 -3.23 11.33
CA GLY A 261 12.43 -4.64 11.35
C GLY A 261 11.55 -5.49 10.44
N LEU A 262 10.23 -5.36 10.56
CA LEU A 262 9.31 -6.05 9.65
C LEU A 262 9.56 -5.65 8.19
N TRP A 263 9.74 -4.36 7.92
CA TRP A 263 9.98 -3.86 6.57
C TRP A 263 11.27 -4.39 5.97
N ILE A 264 12.38 -4.37 6.71
CA ILE A 264 13.67 -4.92 6.25
C ILE A 264 13.55 -6.41 5.99
N ILE A 265 12.97 -7.18 6.91
CA ILE A 265 12.85 -8.64 6.74
C ILE A 265 12.01 -8.97 5.50
N VAL A 266 10.88 -8.30 5.31
CA VAL A 266 10.03 -8.51 4.12
C VAL A 266 10.75 -8.08 2.85
N SER A 267 11.48 -6.96 2.88
CA SER A 267 12.25 -6.47 1.74
C SER A 267 13.33 -7.46 1.32
N VAL A 268 14.09 -7.99 2.29
CA VAL A 268 15.16 -8.96 2.04
C VAL A 268 14.58 -10.30 1.59
N PHE A 269 13.55 -10.81 2.29
CA PHE A 269 12.92 -12.08 1.96
C PHE A 269 12.31 -12.08 0.56
N SER A 270 11.55 -11.04 0.22
CA SER A 270 10.94 -10.93 -1.12
C SER A 270 12.00 -10.79 -2.20
N LEU A 271 13.06 -10.02 -1.98
CA LEU A 271 14.16 -9.90 -2.93
C LEU A 271 14.91 -11.23 -3.13
N ALA A 272 15.17 -11.96 -2.04
CA ALA A 272 15.79 -13.28 -2.11
C ALA A 272 14.92 -14.26 -2.90
N TYR A 273 13.61 -14.28 -2.63
CA TYR A 273 12.66 -15.10 -3.39
C TYR A 273 12.72 -14.80 -4.89
N ILE A 274 12.66 -13.53 -5.28
CA ILE A 274 12.68 -13.09 -6.69
C ILE A 274 14.00 -13.44 -7.38
N LYS A 275 15.12 -13.42 -6.66
CA LYS A 275 16.41 -13.81 -7.25
C LYS A 275 16.59 -15.32 -7.39
N MET A 276 15.83 -16.12 -6.65
CA MET A 276 15.92 -17.58 -6.66
C MET A 276 14.97 -18.23 -7.68
N PHE A 277 13.90 -17.55 -8.09
CA PHE A 277 12.83 -18.05 -8.95
C PHE A 277 12.49 -17.03 -10.04
#